data_AF-A0A351F6K3-F1
#
_entry.id   AF-A0A351F6K3-F1
#
_cell.length_a   1.000
_cell.length_b   1.000
_cell.length_c   1.000
_cell.angle_alpha   90.00
_cell.angle_beta   90.00
_cell.angle_gamma   90.00
#
_symmetry.space_group_name_H-M   'P 1'
#
loop_
_entity.id
_entity.type
_entity.pdbx_description
1 polymer ?
#
loop_
_entity_poly.entity_id
_entity_poly.type
_entity_poly.pdbx_seq_one_letter_code
_entity_poly.pdbx_strand_id
1 'polypeptide(L)'
;MKKVISFFICIFLIFSLSSCSVEKTPILDNSDKSYFVDFYTDDEYVYIECVLNIYNPNNTESEVKISAIDNEDVEIGLLKNADLTAVEKDSGKDVFRLKSGENTVTVLFRGDYAGIYQITERAIPRFIYITEN
;
A
#
# COMPACT_ATOMS: atom_id res chain seq x y z
N MET A 1 -3.78 39.58 46.22
CA MET A 1 -3.06 38.69 45.29
C MET A 1 -3.83 37.39 45.00
N LYS A 2 -5.18 37.40 44.90
CA LYS A 2 -6.00 36.20 44.61
C LYS A 2 -6.62 36.19 43.20
N LYS A 3 -6.60 37.33 42.49
CA LYS A 3 -7.21 37.49 41.16
C LYS A 3 -6.29 37.12 39.99
N VAL A 4 -4.97 37.07 40.21
CA VAL A 4 -3.98 36.79 39.14
C VAL A 4 -3.81 35.28 38.90
N ILE A 5 -4.07 34.45 39.92
CA ILE A 5 -3.94 32.98 39.86
C ILE A 5 -5.09 32.37 39.04
N SER A 6 -6.27 33.00 39.03
CA SER A 6 -7.43 32.52 38.26
C SER A 6 -7.26 32.68 36.74
N PHE A 7 -6.36 33.54 36.27
CA PHE A 7 -6.17 33.79 34.84
C PHE A 7 -5.27 32.74 34.17
N PHE A 8 -4.32 32.16 34.92
CA PHE A 8 -3.41 31.13 34.40
C PHE A 8 -4.08 29.76 34.25
N ILE A 9 -5.13 29.47 35.03
CA ILE A 9 -5.84 28.19 34.95
C ILE A 9 -6.67 28.09 33.65
N CYS A 10 -7.21 29.20 33.14
CA CYS A 10 -7.94 29.21 31.87
C CYS A 10 -7.03 29.05 30.65
N ILE A 11 -5.76 29.48 30.70
CA ILE A 11 -4.84 29.39 29.56
C ILE A 11 -4.32 27.94 29.39
N PHE A 12 -4.21 27.17 30.47
CA PHE A 12 -3.74 25.78 30.41
C PHE A 12 -4.80 24.80 29.86
N LEU A 13 -6.09 25.13 30.01
CA LEU A 13 -7.20 24.30 29.50
C LEU A 13 -7.47 24.46 27.99
N ILE A 14 -6.86 25.44 27.33
CA ILE A 14 -7.03 25.67 25.88
C ILE A 14 -6.01 24.86 25.06
N PHE A 15 -4.92 24.38 25.69
CA PHE A 15 -3.88 23.59 25.02
C PHE A 15 -4.17 22.07 24.95
N SER A 16 -5.29 21.62 25.54
CA SER A 16 -5.67 20.21 25.56
C SER A 16 -6.64 19.80 24.46
N LEU A 17 -6.82 20.62 23.42
CA LEU A 17 -7.33 20.13 22.13
C LEU A 17 -6.23 19.28 21.49
N SER A 18 -6.00 18.11 22.10
CA SER A 18 -5.31 17.00 21.47
C SER A 18 -6.01 16.79 20.14
N SER A 19 -5.33 17.17 19.06
CA SER A 19 -5.72 16.79 17.72
C SER A 19 -5.88 15.28 17.71
N CYS A 20 -7.12 14.80 17.75
CA CYS A 20 -7.44 13.51 17.16
C CYS A 20 -7.12 13.65 15.67
N SER A 21 -5.87 13.44 15.29
CA SER A 21 -5.54 13.16 13.90
C SER A 21 -6.12 11.78 13.63
N VAL A 22 -7.24 11.74 12.91
CA VAL A 22 -7.71 10.50 12.32
C VAL A 22 -6.63 10.09 11.32
N GLU A 23 -5.95 8.98 11.61
CA GLU A 23 -5.03 8.36 10.64
C GLU A 23 -5.81 8.09 9.36
N LYS A 24 -5.20 8.46 8.24
CA LYS A 24 -5.79 8.31 6.91
C LYS A 24 -5.03 7.21 6.20
N THR A 25 -5.78 6.32 5.57
CA THR A 25 -5.21 5.23 4.78
C THR A 25 -4.41 5.82 3.61
N PRO A 26 -3.16 5.37 3.39
CA PRO A 26 -2.38 5.74 2.21
C PRO A 26 -3.11 5.39 0.90
N ILE A 27 -2.92 6.24 -0.11
CA ILE A 27 -3.71 6.23 -1.34
C ILE A 27 -2.76 5.95 -2.51
N LEU A 28 -3.13 5.01 -3.37
CA LEU A 28 -2.43 4.79 -4.63
C LEU A 28 -2.57 6.05 -5.51
N ASP A 29 -1.44 6.63 -5.91
CA ASP A 29 -1.41 7.69 -6.90
C ASP A 29 -1.67 7.05 -8.28
N ASN A 30 -2.92 7.19 -8.73
CA ASN A 30 -3.38 6.72 -10.04
C ASN A 30 -2.89 7.59 -11.21
N SER A 31 -1.96 8.53 -10.99
CA SER A 31 -1.22 9.11 -12.10
C SER A 31 -0.40 8.01 -12.79
N ASP A 32 -0.10 8.17 -14.09
CA ASP A 32 0.62 7.21 -14.96
C ASP A 32 2.06 6.87 -14.49
N LYS A 33 2.41 7.19 -13.25
CA LYS A 33 3.69 6.91 -12.60
C LYS A 33 3.80 5.48 -12.07
N SER A 34 2.68 4.79 -11.83
CA SER A 34 2.68 3.39 -11.40
C SER A 34 2.65 2.46 -12.63
N TYR A 35 3.54 1.47 -12.69
CA TYR A 35 3.72 0.66 -13.90
C TYR A 35 4.13 -0.79 -13.59
N PHE A 36 3.76 -1.66 -14.52
CA PHE A 36 4.20 -3.05 -14.58
C PHE A 36 5.67 -3.10 -15.05
N VAL A 37 6.48 -3.97 -14.45
CA VAL A 37 7.90 -4.15 -14.78
C VAL A 37 8.12 -5.44 -15.54
N ASP A 38 7.84 -6.57 -14.89
CA ASP A 38 8.07 -7.91 -15.41
C ASP A 38 7.24 -8.92 -14.61
N PHE A 39 7.24 -10.18 -15.03
CA PHE A 39 6.71 -11.28 -14.23
C PHE A 39 7.62 -12.51 -14.32
N TYR A 40 7.56 -13.35 -13.30
CA TYR A 40 8.23 -14.64 -13.32
C TYR A 40 7.46 -15.66 -12.49
N THR A 41 7.84 -16.92 -12.64
CA THR A 41 7.26 -18.04 -11.89
C THR A 41 8.35 -18.75 -11.09
N ASP A 42 8.00 -19.20 -9.89
CA ASP A 42 8.83 -20.07 -9.06
C ASP A 42 7.96 -21.19 -8.50
N ASP A 43 8.22 -22.41 -8.97
CA ASP A 43 7.45 -23.63 -8.69
C ASP A 43 5.93 -23.43 -8.71
N GLU A 44 5.34 -23.14 -7.55
CA GLU A 44 3.91 -23.04 -7.32
C GLU A 44 3.33 -21.62 -7.46
N TYR A 45 4.18 -20.62 -7.67
CA TYR A 45 3.80 -19.21 -7.62
C TYR A 45 4.12 -18.42 -8.90
N VAL A 46 3.29 -17.42 -9.16
CA VAL A 46 3.53 -16.31 -10.08
C VAL A 46 3.87 -15.07 -9.26
N TYR A 47 4.87 -14.33 -9.70
CA TYR A 47 5.24 -13.03 -9.17
C TYR A 47 5.13 -11.99 -10.28
N ILE A 48 4.27 -11.00 -10.07
CA ILE A 48 4.07 -9.87 -10.97
C ILE A 48 4.75 -8.66 -10.35
N GLU A 49 5.85 -8.21 -10.93
CA GLU A 49 6.62 -7.08 -10.45
C GLU A 49 6.01 -5.77 -10.92
N CYS A 50 5.70 -4.89 -9.97
CA CYS A 50 5.12 -3.57 -10.22
C CYS A 50 5.86 -2.50 -9.41
N VAL A 51 5.94 -1.30 -9.98
CA VAL A 51 6.33 -0.09 -9.24
C VAL A 51 5.06 0.70 -8.96
N LEU A 52 4.77 0.95 -7.69
CA LEU A 52 3.60 1.70 -7.24
C LEU A 52 4.04 3.04 -6.64
N ASN A 53 3.33 4.11 -7.01
CA ASN A 53 3.44 5.40 -6.33
C ASN A 53 2.28 5.54 -5.36
N ILE A 54 2.60 5.72 -4.08
CA ILE A 54 1.62 5.74 -3.00
C ILE A 54 1.83 7.02 -2.20
N TYR A 55 0.75 7.78 -2.02
CA TYR A 55 0.74 8.97 -1.18
C TYR A 55 0.27 8.60 0.22
N ASN A 56 1.13 8.80 1.21
CA ASN A 56 0.78 8.71 2.62
C ASN A 56 0.38 10.11 3.12
N PRO A 57 -0.91 10.38 3.37
CA PRO A 57 -1.38 11.68 3.86
C PRO A 57 -1.06 11.93 5.34
N ASN A 58 -0.58 10.92 6.07
CA ASN A 58 -0.22 11.06 7.49
C ASN A 58 1.09 11.85 7.62
N ASN A 59 1.28 12.50 8.77
CA ASN A 59 2.52 13.21 9.12
C ASN A 59 3.58 12.28 9.73
N THR A 60 3.28 10.98 9.82
CA THR A 60 4.13 9.90 10.33
C THR A 60 4.27 8.80 9.30
N GLU A 61 5.19 7.87 9.55
CA GLU A 61 5.27 6.62 8.80
C GLU A 61 4.00 5.78 9.03
N SER A 62 3.51 5.14 7.97
CA SER A 62 2.39 4.20 8.02
C SER A 62 2.87 2.80 7.64
N GLU A 63 2.46 1.77 8.38
CA GLU A 63 2.65 0.37 8.00
C GLU A 63 1.40 -0.14 7.29
N VAL A 64 1.55 -0.62 6.06
CA VAL A 64 0.42 -1.06 5.24
C VAL A 64 0.64 -2.44 4.62
N LYS A 65 -0.47 -3.12 4.35
CA LYS A 65 -0.53 -4.29 3.48
C LYS A 65 -1.13 -3.89 2.14
N ILE A 66 -0.56 -4.45 1.08
CA ILE A 66 -0.98 -4.19 -0.30
C ILE A 66 -1.47 -5.52 -0.90
N SER A 67 -2.64 -5.50 -1.53
CA SER A 67 -3.19 -6.64 -2.25
C SER A 67 -3.77 -6.19 -3.58
N ALA A 68 -4.02 -7.15 -4.47
CA ALA A 68 -4.67 -6.87 -5.74
C ALA A 68 -5.64 -7.98 -6.15
N ILE A 69 -6.55 -7.65 -7.06
CA ILE A 69 -7.41 -8.63 -7.75
C ILE A 69 -7.10 -8.56 -9.24
N ASP A 70 -6.78 -9.71 -9.82
CA ASP A 70 -6.46 -9.87 -11.23
C ASP A 70 -7.22 -11.03 -11.87
N ASN A 71 -8.33 -10.70 -12.54
CA ASN A 71 -9.12 -11.70 -13.26
C ASN A 71 -8.58 -11.99 -14.66
N GLU A 72 -7.83 -11.05 -15.26
CA GLU A 72 -7.33 -11.18 -16.63
C GLU A 72 -6.28 -12.31 -16.69
N ASP A 73 -5.40 -12.35 -15.69
CA ASP A 73 -4.39 -13.41 -15.60
C ASP A 73 -4.97 -14.78 -15.21
N VAL A 74 -6.16 -14.82 -14.60
CA VAL A 74 -6.91 -16.07 -14.36
C VAL A 74 -7.52 -16.56 -15.67
N GLU A 75 -8.09 -15.68 -16.49
CA GLU A 75 -8.72 -16.02 -17.77
C GLU A 75 -7.73 -16.64 -18.76
N ILE A 76 -6.47 -16.19 -18.76
CA ILE A 76 -5.41 -16.76 -19.60
C ILE A 76 -4.71 -17.98 -18.98
N GLY A 77 -5.09 -18.35 -17.75
CA GLY A 77 -4.55 -19.51 -17.02
C GLY A 77 -3.15 -19.32 -16.44
N LEU A 78 -2.70 -18.08 -16.28
CA LEU A 78 -1.47 -17.77 -15.53
C LEU A 78 -1.71 -17.95 -14.03
N LEU A 79 -2.82 -17.42 -13.50
CA LEU A 79 -3.19 -17.50 -12.09
C LEU A 79 -4.29 -18.55 -11.83
N LYS A 80 -4.21 -19.26 -10.70
CA LYS A 80 -5.31 -20.15 -10.24
C LYS A 80 -6.49 -19.36 -9.67
N ASN A 81 -6.19 -18.27 -8.96
CA ASN A 81 -7.16 -17.42 -8.27
C ASN A 81 -6.80 -15.95 -8.52
N ALA A 82 -7.80 -15.08 -8.49
CA ALA A 82 -7.61 -13.66 -8.80
C ALA A 82 -6.92 -12.87 -7.68
N ASP A 83 -6.99 -13.35 -6.44
CA ASP A 83 -6.43 -12.66 -5.28
C ASP A 83 -4.90 -12.73 -5.27
N LEU A 84 -4.27 -11.57 -5.16
CA LEU A 84 -2.82 -11.40 -5.11
C LEU A 84 -2.42 -10.71 -3.81
N THR A 85 -1.33 -11.17 -3.20
CA THR A 85 -0.71 -10.50 -2.05
C THR A 85 0.61 -9.89 -2.45
N ALA A 86 0.83 -8.61 -2.13
CA ALA A 86 2.10 -7.96 -2.41
C ALA A 86 3.15 -8.33 -1.35
N VAL A 87 4.38 -8.59 -1.80
CA VAL A 87 5.57 -8.68 -0.94
C VAL A 87 6.69 -7.78 -1.47
N GLU A 88 7.55 -7.30 -0.58
CA GLU A 88 8.78 -6.59 -0.96
C GLU A 88 9.74 -7.55 -1.68
N LYS A 89 10.27 -7.11 -2.83
CA LYS A 89 11.18 -7.93 -3.65
C LYS A 89 12.43 -8.39 -2.90
N ASP A 90 13.04 -7.50 -2.12
CA ASP A 90 14.33 -7.79 -1.47
C ASP A 90 14.17 -8.53 -0.14
N SER A 91 13.09 -8.28 0.59
CA SER A 91 12.92 -8.77 1.97
C SER A 91 11.88 -9.90 2.10
N GLY A 92 11.01 -10.08 1.10
CA GLY A 92 9.89 -11.02 1.14
C GLY A 92 8.79 -10.66 2.15
N LYS A 93 8.87 -9.49 2.79
CA LYS A 93 7.86 -9.04 3.76
C LYS A 93 6.60 -8.56 3.06
N ASP A 94 5.46 -8.78 3.70
CA ASP A 94 4.13 -8.37 3.24
C ASP A 94 3.65 -7.03 3.85
N VAL A 95 4.47 -6.43 4.72
CA VAL A 95 4.21 -5.13 5.36
C VAL A 95 5.17 -4.08 4.79
N PHE A 96 4.60 -3.03 4.21
CA PHE A 96 5.31 -1.92 3.59
C PHE A 96 5.30 -0.70 4.52
N ARG A 97 6.45 -0.07 4.66
CA ARG A 97 6.62 1.16 5.45
C ARG A 97 6.63 2.38 4.55
N LEU A 98 5.60 3.20 4.67
CA LEU A 98 5.40 4.39 3.83
C LEU A 98 5.70 5.65 4.65
N LYS A 99 6.72 6.40 4.26
CA LYS A 99 7.02 7.71 4.85
C LYS A 99 5.88 8.69 4.58
N SER A 100 5.76 9.75 5.37
CA SER A 100 4.84 10.86 5.05
C SER A 100 5.13 11.42 3.65
N GLY A 101 4.08 11.65 2.85
CA GLY A 101 4.19 12.16 1.48
C GLY A 101 4.24 11.07 0.41
N GLU A 102 4.90 11.37 -0.71
CA GLU A 102 5.03 10.46 -1.85
C GLU A 102 6.05 9.35 -1.57
N ASN A 103 5.68 8.11 -1.89
CA ASN A 103 6.53 6.94 -1.82
C ASN A 103 6.48 6.20 -3.16
N THR A 104 7.63 5.75 -3.63
CA THR A 104 7.74 4.80 -4.75
C THR A 104 8.19 3.46 -4.19
N VAL A 105 7.35 2.43 -4.36
CA VAL A 105 7.62 1.10 -3.83
C VAL A 105 7.61 0.07 -4.95
N THR A 106 8.59 -0.83 -4.94
CA THR A 106 8.59 -2.01 -5.81
C THR A 106 7.92 -3.16 -5.06
N VAL A 107 6.87 -3.71 -5.66
CA VAL A 107 6.09 -4.81 -5.10
C VAL A 107 6.15 -6.01 -6.02
N LEU A 108 6.14 -7.19 -5.43
CA LEU A 108 5.85 -8.44 -6.13
C LEU A 108 4.45 -8.89 -5.72
N PHE A 109 3.49 -8.79 -6.62
CA PHE A 109 2.19 -9.42 -6.41
C PHE A 109 2.33 -10.93 -6.61
N ARG A 110 2.18 -11.68 -5.53
CA ARG A 110 2.27 -13.15 -5.51
C ARG A 110 0.89 -13.77 -5.60
N GLY A 111 0.74 -14.74 -6.51
CA GLY A 111 -0.45 -15.59 -6.64
C GLY A 111 -0.08 -17.03 -7.02
N ASP A 112 -1.03 -17.95 -6.89
CA ASP A 112 -0.80 -19.36 -7.21
C ASP A 112 -0.74 -19.59 -8.74
N TYR A 113 0.25 -20.33 -9.21
CA TYR A 113 0.50 -20.56 -10.62
C TYR A 113 -0.41 -21.64 -11.23
N ALA A 114 -1.19 -21.31 -12.25
CA ALA A 114 -2.13 -22.23 -12.91
C ALA A 114 -1.49 -23.09 -14.03
N GLY A 115 -0.21 -22.89 -14.34
CA GLY A 115 0.56 -23.76 -15.25
C GLY A 115 0.71 -23.24 -16.68
N ILE A 116 0.19 -22.05 -17.01
CA ILE A 116 0.43 -21.41 -18.31
C ILE A 116 1.41 -20.25 -18.14
N TYR A 117 2.62 -20.40 -18.71
CA TYR A 117 3.65 -19.35 -18.70
C TYR A 117 3.42 -18.38 -19.86
N GLN A 118 2.42 -17.53 -19.72
CA GLN A 118 2.13 -16.48 -20.70
C GLN A 118 1.57 -15.27 -19.98
N ILE A 119 2.07 -14.10 -20.33
CA ILE A 119 1.43 -12.83 -20.04
C ILE A 119 1.19 -12.10 -21.35
N THR A 120 0.10 -11.34 -21.42
CA THR A 120 -0.09 -10.35 -22.47
C THR A 120 0.54 -9.03 -22.03
N GLU A 121 0.88 -8.16 -22.99
CA GLU A 121 1.27 -6.77 -22.67
C GLU A 121 0.17 -6.14 -21.79
N ARG A 122 0.54 -5.64 -20.60
CA ARG A 122 -0.44 -5.29 -19.55
C ARG A 122 -0.06 -4.07 -18.73
N ALA A 123 -1.06 -3.49 -18.08
CA ALA A 123 -0.89 -2.51 -17.02
C ALA A 123 -0.71 -3.20 -15.65
N ILE A 124 -0.50 -2.41 -14.60
CA ILE A 124 -0.62 -2.89 -13.21
C ILE A 124 -2.02 -3.53 -12.96
N PRO A 125 -2.18 -4.41 -11.96
CA PRO A 125 -3.50 -4.94 -11.60
C PRO A 125 -4.54 -3.83 -11.42
N ARG A 126 -5.73 -4.03 -11.99
CA ARG A 126 -6.76 -2.99 -12.05
C ARG A 126 -7.30 -2.60 -10.67
N PHE A 127 -7.40 -3.56 -9.77
CA PHE A 127 -7.90 -3.35 -8.42
C PHE A 127 -6.76 -3.60 -7.44
N ILE A 128 -6.20 -2.52 -6.90
CA ILE A 128 -5.17 -2.56 -5.86
C ILE A 128 -5.78 -1.98 -4.59
N TYR A 129 -5.59 -2.69 -3.47
CA TYR A 129 -6.07 -2.30 -2.16
C TYR A 129 -4.89 -2.05 -1.24
N ILE A 130 -4.98 -0.96 -0.49
CA ILE A 130 -4.02 -0.59 0.56
C ILE A 130 -4.80 -0.57 1.86
N THR A 131 -4.33 -1.36 2.82
CA THR A 131 -4.95 -1.49 4.14
C THR A 131 -3.91 -1.22 5.22
N GLU A 132 -4.30 -0.54 6.28
CA GLU A 132 -3.45 -0.38 7.46
C GLU A 132 -3.21 -1.74 8.12
N ASN A 133 -1.97 -1.99 8.54
CA ASN A 133 -1.56 -3.27 9.15
C ASN A 133 -1.90 -3.35 10.64
#